data_AF-A0A0M4MV85-F1
#
_entry.id   AF-A0A0M4MV85-F1
#
_cell.length_a   1.000
_cell.length_b   1.000
_cell.length_c   1.000
_cell.angle_alpha   90.00
_cell.angle_beta   90.00
_cell.angle_gamma   90.00
#
_symmetry.space_group_name_H-M   'P 1'
#
loop_
_entity.id
_entity.type
_entity.pdbx_description
1 polymer ?
#
loop_
_entity_poly.entity_id
_entity_poly.type
_entity_poly.pdbx_seq_one_letter_code
_entity_poly.pdbx_strand_id
1 'polypeptide(L)'
;MRKWHRWLSVFFGIFIFFIATTGVLSQWAVLWPVPEPTAAELAAQTPPPGFECPEGWRCSPPRTETGPRSLVGFFHHLHSGEEFGPAGTAISVLSGLALMFFALSGVWIYVRMWLDRRRRDAKDRWFWK
;
A
#
# COMPACT_ATOMS: atom_id res chain seq x y z
N MET A 1 14.49 -5.19 -22.19
CA MET A 1 13.95 -5.84 -20.98
C MET A 1 15.05 -6.14 -19.95
N ARG A 2 15.93 -7.13 -20.14
CA ARG A 2 16.92 -7.54 -19.11
C ARG A 2 17.77 -6.40 -18.51
N LYS A 3 18.33 -5.50 -19.34
CA LYS A 3 19.12 -4.34 -18.86
C LYS A 3 18.29 -3.39 -17.98
N TRP A 4 17.06 -3.08 -18.42
CA TRP A 4 16.14 -2.21 -17.69
C TRP A 4 15.68 -2.84 -16.39
N HIS A 5 15.26 -4.11 -16.42
CA HIS A 5 14.93 -4.88 -15.23
C HIS A 5 16.07 -4.88 -14.22
N ARG A 6 17.30 -5.19 -14.65
CA ARG A 6 18.46 -5.24 -13.76
C ARG A 6 18.69 -3.92 -13.02
N TRP A 7 18.74 -2.80 -13.74
CA TRP A 7 19.06 -1.52 -13.12
C TRP A 7 17.91 -0.96 -12.28
N LEU A 8 16.67 -1.06 -12.77
CA LEU A 8 15.50 -0.62 -12.02
C LEU A 8 15.30 -1.46 -10.76
N SER A 9 15.53 -2.79 -10.80
CA SER A 9 15.36 -3.64 -9.62
C SER A 9 16.45 -3.41 -8.58
N VAL A 10 17.69 -3.12 -8.98
CA VAL A 10 18.77 -2.79 -8.03
C VAL A 10 18.46 -1.49 -7.29
N PHE A 11 17.98 -0.47 -8.00
CA PHE A 11 17.71 0.84 -7.39
C PHE A 11 16.36 0.86 -6.64
N PHE A 12 15.27 0.53 -7.32
CA PHE A 12 13.92 0.61 -6.76
C PHE A 12 13.56 -0.60 -5.88
N GLY A 13 14.28 -1.72 -5.97
CA GLY A 13 13.95 -2.92 -5.18
C GLY A 13 13.94 -2.67 -3.68
N ILE A 14 14.88 -1.87 -3.17
CA ILE A 14 14.96 -1.52 -1.74
C ILE A 14 13.75 -0.67 -1.35
N PHE A 15 13.41 0.35 -2.14
CA PHE A 15 12.26 1.22 -1.87
C PHE A 15 10.94 0.47 -1.99
N ILE A 16 10.77 -0.37 -3.01
CA ILE A 16 9.59 -1.23 -3.18
C ILE A 16 9.45 -2.18 -1.98
N PHE A 17 10.55 -2.77 -1.50
CA PHE A 17 10.51 -3.64 -0.33
C PHE A 17 10.10 -2.87 0.93
N PHE A 18 10.66 -1.68 1.14
CA PHE A 18 10.27 -0.80 2.25
C PHE A 18 8.78 -0.43 2.18
N ILE A 19 8.31 0.06 1.03
CA ILE A 19 6.91 0.44 0.79
C ILE A 19 5.97 -0.76 0.99
N ALA A 20 6.34 -1.95 0.49
CA ALA A 20 5.55 -3.16 0.71
C ALA A 20 5.47 -3.52 2.21
N THR A 21 6.58 -3.41 2.93
CA THR A 21 6.64 -3.70 4.37
C THR A 21 5.75 -2.74 5.17
N THR A 22 5.85 -1.43 4.92
CA THR A 22 5.01 -0.43 5.63
C THR A 22 3.54 -0.56 5.26
N GLY A 23 3.23 -0.93 4.02
CA GLY A 23 1.87 -1.24 3.58
C GLY A 23 1.29 -2.45 4.33
N VAL A 24 2.06 -3.52 4.46
CA VAL A 24 1.65 -4.72 5.23
C VAL A 24 1.48 -4.39 6.71
N LEU A 25 2.40 -3.60 7.30
CA LEU A 25 2.29 -3.17 8.70
C LEU A 25 1.05 -2.31 8.95
N SER A 26 0.69 -1.43 8.02
CA SER A 26 -0.58 -0.70 8.09
C SER A 26 -1.77 -1.65 8.13
N GLN A 27 -1.86 -2.60 7.20
CA GLN A 27 -2.98 -3.54 7.16
C GLN A 27 -3.02 -4.45 8.39
N TRP A 28 -1.86 -4.89 8.87
CA TRP A 28 -1.75 -5.64 10.11
C TRP A 28 -2.26 -4.84 11.32
N ALA A 29 -1.89 -3.56 11.41
CA ALA A 29 -2.35 -2.67 12.46
C ALA A 29 -3.87 -2.44 12.40
N VAL A 30 -4.45 -2.27 11.20
CA VAL A 30 -5.90 -2.19 10.99
C VAL A 30 -6.60 -3.47 11.40
N LEU A 31 -6.00 -4.64 11.20
CA LEU A 31 -6.58 -5.94 11.55
C LEU A 31 -6.36 -6.33 13.01
N TRP A 32 -5.58 -5.56 13.78
CA TRP A 32 -5.30 -5.88 15.17
C TRP A 32 -6.60 -5.85 16.00
N PRO A 33 -6.88 -6.87 16.83
CA PRO A 33 -8.11 -6.89 17.63
C PRO A 33 -8.13 -5.72 18.63
N VAL A 34 -9.27 -5.02 18.72
CA VAL A 34 -9.52 -4.02 19.77
C VAL A 34 -10.78 -4.39 20.54
N PRO A 35 -10.86 -4.07 21.84
CA PRO A 35 -12.08 -4.23 22.61
C PRO A 35 -13.21 -3.38 22.02
N GLU A 36 -14.45 -3.79 22.27
CA GLU A 36 -15.61 -2.94 21.99
C GLU A 36 -15.49 -1.62 22.77
N PRO A 37 -15.79 -0.46 22.15
CA PRO A 37 -15.73 0.82 22.82
C PRO A 37 -16.63 0.85 24.05
N THR A 38 -16.09 1.32 25.16
CA THR A 38 -16.86 1.56 26.38
C THR A 38 -17.83 2.73 26.18
N ALA A 39 -18.89 2.78 26.98
CA ALA A 39 -19.84 3.91 26.96
C ALA A 39 -19.16 5.27 27.21
N ALA A 40 -18.09 5.28 28.02
CA ALA A 40 -17.29 6.48 28.27
C ALA A 40 -16.51 6.94 27.02
N GLU A 41 -15.93 6.02 26.25
CA GLU A 41 -15.23 6.34 25.01
C GLU A 41 -16.18 6.81 23.91
N LEU A 42 -17.37 6.21 23.80
CA LEU A 42 -18.42 6.68 22.90
C LEU A 42 -18.93 8.07 23.29
N ALA A 43 -19.12 8.32 24.58
CA ALA A 43 -19.48 9.65 25.09
C ALA A 43 -18.38 10.68 24.79
N ALA A 44 -17.10 10.32 24.85
CA ALA A 44 -15.98 11.20 24.51
C ALA A 44 -15.92 11.56 23.01
N GLN A 45 -16.53 10.75 22.13
CA GLN A 45 -16.67 11.06 20.70
C GLN A 45 -17.89 11.93 20.40
N THR A 46 -18.78 12.14 21.37
CA THR A 46 -19.95 13.01 21.20
C THR A 46 -19.51 14.48 21.22
N PRO A 47 -19.85 15.27 20.19
CA PRO A 47 -19.49 16.68 20.16
C PRO A 47 -20.11 17.44 21.34
N PRO A 48 -19.41 18.44 21.92
CA PRO A 48 -19.95 19.21 23.02
C PRO A 48 -21.20 19.99 22.59
N PRO A 49 -22.14 20.29 23.51
CA PRO A 49 -23.35 21.04 23.18
C PRO A 49 -23.03 22.37 22.48
N GLY A 50 -23.72 22.65 21.37
CA GLY A 50 -23.51 23.86 20.56
C GLY A 50 -22.33 23.80 19.60
N PHE A 51 -21.62 22.66 19.50
CA PHE A 51 -20.64 22.44 18.44
C PHE A 51 -21.34 22.25 17.10
N GLU A 52 -21.25 23.26 16.24
CA GLU A 52 -21.66 23.19 14.84
C GLU A 52 -20.42 23.16 13.96
N CYS A 53 -20.34 22.18 13.05
CA CYS A 53 -19.25 22.12 12.10
C CYS A 53 -19.40 23.29 11.09
N PRO A 54 -18.39 24.15 10.91
CA PRO A 54 -18.51 25.29 10.01
C PRO A 54 -18.82 24.89 8.56
N GLU A 55 -19.48 25.76 7.81
CA GLU A 55 -19.82 25.50 6.41
C GLU A 55 -18.55 25.20 5.58
N GLY A 56 -18.58 24.11 4.82
CA GLY A 56 -17.43 23.64 4.02
C GLY A 56 -16.38 22.82 4.78
N TRP A 57 -16.50 22.65 6.10
CA TRP A 57 -15.58 21.81 6.89
C TRP A 57 -16.11 20.38 7.07
N ARG A 58 -15.18 19.43 7.21
CA ARG A 58 -15.50 18.04 7.60
C ARG A 58 -14.94 17.77 8.99
N CYS A 59 -15.77 17.96 10.00
CA CYS A 59 -15.41 17.68 11.39
C CYS A 59 -15.53 16.16 11.65
N SER A 60 -14.50 15.59 12.26
CA SER A 60 -14.49 14.19 12.69
C SER A 60 -14.23 14.15 14.20
N PRO A 61 -14.81 13.20 14.94
CA PRO A 61 -14.45 13.01 16.34
C PRO A 61 -12.96 12.70 16.48
N PRO A 62 -12.35 13.01 17.64
CA PRO A 62 -11.00 12.60 17.97
C PRO A 62 -10.86 11.08 17.87
N ARG A 63 -9.72 10.60 17.38
CA ARG A 63 -9.44 9.16 17.37
C ARG A 63 -9.24 8.66 18.79
N THR A 64 -9.96 7.61 19.16
CA THR A 64 -9.81 6.93 20.45
C THR A 64 -9.02 5.61 20.32
N GLU A 65 -8.44 5.36 19.14
CA GLU A 65 -7.66 4.16 18.87
C GLU A 65 -6.41 4.12 19.76
N THR A 66 -6.16 2.97 20.38
CA THR A 66 -4.97 2.71 21.20
C THR A 66 -4.20 1.51 20.63
N GLY A 67 -2.96 1.34 21.07
CA GLY A 67 -2.12 0.21 20.65
C GLY A 67 -1.79 0.23 19.16
N PRO A 68 -1.65 -0.94 18.50
CA PRO A 68 -1.23 -0.99 17.10
C PRO A 68 -2.12 -0.21 16.12
N ARG A 69 -3.44 -0.12 16.36
CA ARG A 69 -4.35 0.66 15.49
C ARG A 69 -3.98 2.15 15.43
N SER A 70 -3.48 2.72 16.52
CA SER A 70 -3.07 4.14 16.52
C SER A 70 -1.86 4.42 15.61
N LEU A 71 -1.11 3.38 15.20
CA LEU A 71 0.06 3.50 14.32
C LEU A 71 -0.29 3.47 12.83
N VAL A 72 -1.54 3.19 12.46
CA VAL A 72 -1.96 3.10 11.05
C VAL A 72 -1.61 4.38 10.28
N GLY A 73 -1.88 5.55 10.87
CA GLY A 73 -1.54 6.84 10.25
C GLY A 73 -0.04 7.00 9.99
N PHE A 74 0.78 6.62 10.97
CA PHE A 74 2.24 6.67 10.84
C PHE A 74 2.74 5.73 9.74
N PHE A 75 2.24 4.50 9.67
CA PHE A 75 2.60 3.56 8.61
C PHE A 75 2.16 4.07 7.22
N HIS A 76 1.02 4.77 7.13
CA HIS A 76 0.58 5.40 5.89
C HIS A 76 1.55 6.49 5.43
N HIS A 77 2.00 7.36 6.33
CA HIS A 77 2.95 8.41 5.97
C HIS A 77 4.32 7.85 5.58
N LEU A 78 4.79 6.78 6.25
CA LEU A 78 6.00 6.08 5.84
C LEU A 78 5.85 5.42 4.46
N HIS A 79 4.69 4.79 4.20
CA HIS A 79 4.38 4.16 2.92
C HIS A 79 4.26 5.18 1.77
N SER A 80 3.60 6.31 2.00
CA SER A 80 3.46 7.41 1.03
C SER A 80 4.80 8.14 0.80
N GLY A 81 5.72 8.03 1.75
CA GLY A 81 6.99 8.76 1.75
C GLY A 81 6.87 10.21 2.20
N GLU A 82 5.69 10.62 2.68
CA GLU A 82 5.41 11.99 3.15
C GLU A 82 6.24 12.37 4.38
N GLU A 83 6.63 11.39 5.21
CA GLU A 83 7.58 11.62 6.33
C GLU A 83 8.93 12.20 5.86
N PHE A 84 9.32 11.96 4.61
CA PHE A 84 10.57 12.47 4.02
C PHE A 84 10.32 13.68 3.11
N GLY A 85 9.12 14.27 3.15
CA GLY A 85 8.72 15.41 2.34
C GLY A 85 8.63 15.11 0.84
N PRO A 86 8.66 16.14 -0.03
CA PRO A 86 8.40 15.99 -1.47
C PRO A 86 9.34 15.01 -2.18
N ALA A 87 10.59 14.89 -1.73
CA ALA A 87 11.56 13.96 -2.30
C ALA A 87 11.17 12.50 -2.02
N GLY A 88 10.72 12.20 -0.79
CA GLY A 88 10.22 10.87 -0.42
C GLY A 88 8.99 10.48 -1.23
N THR A 89 8.02 11.39 -1.33
CA THR A 89 6.84 11.19 -2.16
C THR A 89 7.22 10.94 -3.63
N ALA A 90 8.15 11.70 -4.20
CA ALA A 90 8.60 11.49 -5.57
C ALA A 90 9.25 10.10 -5.75
N ILE A 91 10.09 9.66 -4.82
CA ILE A 91 10.69 8.31 -4.84
C ILE A 91 9.61 7.24 -4.73
N SER A 92 8.59 7.42 -3.88
CA SER A 92 7.48 6.48 -3.74
C SER A 92 6.69 6.35 -5.05
N VAL A 93 6.37 7.47 -5.70
CA VAL A 93 5.69 7.50 -7.01
C VAL A 93 6.51 6.77 -8.08
N LEU A 94 7.81 7.07 -8.18
CA LEU A 94 8.71 6.41 -9.14
C LEU A 94 8.84 4.90 -8.86
N SER A 95 8.88 4.50 -7.59
CA SER A 95 8.88 3.10 -7.18
C SER A 95 7.59 2.38 -7.59
N GLY A 96 6.44 3.04 -7.45
CA GLY A 96 5.15 2.55 -7.93
C GLY A 96 5.13 2.33 -9.44
N LEU A 97 5.65 3.29 -10.22
CA LEU A 97 5.78 3.15 -11.67
C LEU A 97 6.72 2.00 -12.06
N ALA A 98 7.84 1.84 -11.34
CA ALA A 98 8.75 0.72 -11.54
C ALA A 98 8.07 -0.63 -11.24
N LEU A 99 7.30 -0.71 -10.14
CA LEU A 99 6.52 -1.90 -9.79
C LEU A 99 5.47 -2.24 -10.85
N MET A 100 4.74 -1.24 -11.37
CA MET A 100 3.80 -1.43 -12.47
C MET A 100 4.51 -1.97 -13.72
N PHE A 101 5.66 -1.40 -14.08
CA PHE A 101 6.48 -1.90 -15.18
C PHE A 101 6.90 -3.37 -14.96
N PHE A 102 7.35 -3.75 -13.77
CA PHE A 102 7.72 -5.13 -13.46
C PHE A 102 6.52 -6.08 -13.53
N ALA A 103 5.37 -5.70 -12.98
CA ALA A 103 4.15 -6.51 -13.03
C ALA A 103 3.68 -6.73 -14.47
N LEU A 104 3.54 -5.66 -15.26
CA LEU A 104 3.09 -5.73 -16.64
C LEU A 104 4.07 -6.51 -17.52
N SER A 105 5.37 -6.30 -17.34
CA SER A 105 6.39 -7.02 -18.10
C SER A 105 6.46 -8.51 -17.74
N GLY A 106 6.23 -8.87 -16.47
CA GLY A 106 6.12 -10.26 -16.03
C GLY A 106 4.94 -10.97 -16.69
N VAL A 107 3.76 -10.35 -16.66
CA VAL A 107 2.55 -10.87 -17.34
C VAL A 107 2.79 -10.99 -18.85
N TRP A 108 3.41 -9.99 -19.48
CA TRP A 108 3.72 -10.02 -20.90
C TRP A 108 4.62 -11.20 -21.30
N ILE A 109 5.66 -11.49 -20.51
CA ILE A 109 6.53 -12.65 -20.76
C ILE A 109 5.72 -13.95 -20.68
N TYR A 110 4.83 -14.06 -19.69
CA TYR A 110 3.98 -15.24 -19.54
C TYR A 110 3.03 -15.41 -20.73
N VAL A 111 2.38 -14.33 -21.18
CA VAL A 111 1.53 -14.33 -22.38
C VAL A 111 2.32 -14.75 -23.62
N ARG A 112 3.52 -14.18 -23.83
CA ARG A 112 4.37 -14.55 -24.97
C ARG A 112 4.73 -16.02 -24.95
N MET A 113 5.11 -16.54 -23.79
CA MET A 113 5.42 -17.97 -23.63
C MET A 113 4.21 -18.86 -23.94
N TRP A 114 3.02 -18.47 -23.50
CA TRP A 114 1.79 -19.21 -23.78
C TRP A 114 1.45 -19.21 -25.28
N LEU A 115 1.56 -18.07 -25.95
CA LEU A 115 1.35 -17.95 -27.40
C LEU A 115 2.37 -18.78 -28.19
N ASP A 116 3.65 -18.76 -27.80
CA ASP A 116 4.69 -19.54 -28.46
C ASP A 116 4.49 -21.05 -28.26
N ARG A 117 3.95 -21.50 -27.12
CA ARG A 117 3.57 -22.90 -26.89
C ARG A 117 2.42 -23.34 -27.79
N ARG A 118 1.36 -22.53 -27.88
CA ARG A 118 0.22 -22.78 -28.79
C ARG A 118 0.67 -22.90 -30.24
N ARG A 119 1.60 -22.03 -30.68
CA ARG A 119 2.17 -22.09 -32.04
C ARG A 119 2.97 -23.36 -32.33
N ARG A 120 3.56 -23.98 -31.31
CA ARG A 120 4.43 -25.15 -31.44
C ARG A 120 3.70 -26.47 -31.15
N ASP A 121 2.38 -26.43 -30.99
CA ASP A 121 1.55 -27.56 -30.52
C ASP A 121 2.14 -28.25 -29.28
N ALA A 122 2.80 -27.46 -28.44
CA ALA A 122 3.41 -27.96 -27.22
C ALA A 122 2.29 -28.21 -26.21
N LYS A 123 2.26 -29.42 -25.61
CA LYS A 123 1.22 -29.84 -24.65
C LYS A 123 0.90 -28.72 -23.64
N ASP A 124 -0.39 -28.38 -23.54
CA ASP A 124 -0.88 -27.36 -22.62
C ASP A 124 -0.60 -27.82 -21.18
N ARG A 125 0.33 -27.12 -20.52
CA ARG A 125 0.69 -27.32 -19.12
C ARG A 125 0.63 -25.96 -18.43
N TRP A 126 -0.22 -25.87 -17.42
CA TRP A 126 -0.57 -24.63 -16.72
C TRP A 126 0.58 -23.99 -15.95
N PHE A 127 1.52 -24.79 -15.44
CA PHE A 127 2.76 -24.32 -14.85
C PHE A 127 3.91 -25.20 -15.36
N TRP A 128 5.14 -24.72 -15.22
CA TRP A 128 6.37 -25.35 -15.70
C TRP A 128 6.44 -26.87 -15.43
N LYS A 129 7.29 -27.55 -16.21
CA LYS A 129 7.64 -28.96 -15.97
C LYS A 129 8.37 -29.12 -14.64
#